data_AF-A0A939U138-F1
#
_entry.id   AF-A0A939U138-F1
#
_cell.length_a   1.000
_cell.length_b   1.000
_cell.length_c   1.000
_cell.angle_alpha   90.00
_cell.angle_beta   90.00
_cell.angle_gamma   90.00
#
_symmetry.space_group_name_H-M   'P 1'
#
loop_
_entity.id
_entity.type
_entity.pdbx_description
1 polymer ?
#
loop_
_entity_poly.entity_id
_entity_poly.type
_entity_poly.pdbx_seq_one_letter_code
_entity_poly.pdbx_strand_id
1 'polypeptide(L)'
;LLGLTTASIQNIATDILFGQLRLVIATMDIEEINADRDKFLANVSTNVEAELRKIGLKLINVNVTDIRDESGYIEALGKEAAAKAINDAKKSVAEQNRYGEIGKAEADRDKDIRIAETTRDTRIKTADANAKAVEGENNSKIAIAQSDALRREKQAEAERLAVAAEKVQAAKALEEAYKSERDAELARADREKATQQANIVVHAQIEKEKAIIEAEAQAEQLRRKAKGEADAIYAKMDAQARGTFEILSKQASGFGQLVEAAGGDAKNAITMLITDKLPELVKTQVEAVKGINIDKVTVWDGGSNVNGKTATANFVSGLMQSVPPLQDLFKMAGMELPNYLKGQDKPAEEPEKED
;
A
#
# COMPACT_ATOMS: atom_id res chain seq x y z
N LEU A 1 81.27 -117.28 96.76
CA LEU A 1 82.01 -116.89 95.55
C LEU A 1 82.73 -118.12 95.04
N LEU A 2 82.34 -118.64 93.86
CA LEU A 2 83.03 -119.72 93.16
C LEU A 2 84.53 -119.40 93.20
N GLY A 3 85.38 -120.31 93.70
CA GLY A 3 86.81 -120.06 94.01
C GLY A 3 87.71 -119.77 92.80
N LEU A 4 87.30 -118.83 91.95
CA LEU A 4 87.93 -118.38 90.72
C LEU A 4 88.60 -117.03 90.96
N THR A 5 89.62 -116.72 90.15
CA THR A 5 90.27 -115.41 90.19
C THR A 5 89.33 -114.35 89.61
N THR A 6 89.50 -113.09 90.02
CA THR A 6 88.75 -111.94 89.50
C THR A 6 88.86 -111.81 87.96
N ALA A 7 90.01 -112.17 87.38
CA ALA A 7 90.20 -112.21 85.94
C ALA A 7 89.31 -113.26 85.26
N SER A 8 89.16 -114.45 85.85
CA SER A 8 88.26 -115.48 85.33
C SER A 8 86.79 -115.06 85.43
N ILE A 9 86.39 -114.37 86.49
CA ILE A 9 85.02 -113.85 86.64
C ILE A 9 84.72 -112.78 85.58
N GLN A 10 85.69 -111.90 85.30
CA GLN A 10 85.55 -110.88 84.25
C GLN A 10 85.44 -111.50 82.86
N ASN A 11 86.23 -112.54 82.56
CA ASN A 11 86.15 -113.25 81.28
C ASN A 11 84.78 -113.94 81.11
N ILE A 12 84.30 -114.65 82.14
CA ILE A 12 82.98 -115.31 82.10
C ILE A 12 81.86 -114.28 81.92
N ALA A 13 81.92 -113.15 82.63
CA ALA A 13 80.93 -112.09 82.47
C ALA A 13 80.97 -111.47 81.06
N THR A 14 82.17 -111.29 80.51
CA THR A 14 82.37 -110.77 79.14
C THR A 14 81.81 -111.74 78.10
N ASP A 15 82.03 -113.04 78.25
CA ASP A 15 81.51 -114.07 77.35
C ASP A 15 79.97 -114.13 77.39
N ILE A 16 79.38 -114.03 78.58
CA ILE A 16 77.91 -113.96 78.76
C ILE A 16 77.36 -112.69 78.10
N LEU A 17 78.01 -111.55 78.29
CA LEU A 17 77.60 -110.28 77.68
C LEU A 17 77.62 -110.37 76.15
N PHE A 18 78.71 -110.87 75.56
CA PHE A 18 78.78 -111.04 74.11
C PHE A 18 77.79 -112.07 73.58
N GLY A 19 77.57 -113.17 74.31
CA GLY A 19 76.60 -114.20 73.96
C GLY A 19 75.17 -113.63 73.91
N GLN A 20 74.76 -112.88 74.92
CA GLN A 20 73.43 -112.28 74.99
C GLN A 20 73.25 -111.10 74.02
N LEU A 21 74.28 -110.26 73.82
CA LEU A 21 74.24 -109.21 72.81
C LEU A 21 74.06 -109.78 71.40
N ARG A 22 74.76 -110.88 71.08
CA ARG A 22 74.61 -111.56 69.79
C ARG A 22 73.20 -112.12 69.60
N LEU A 23 72.60 -112.69 70.65
CA LEU A 23 71.23 -113.23 70.58
C LEU A 23 70.21 -112.11 70.32
N VAL A 24 70.32 -110.99 71.03
CA VAL A 24 69.37 -109.87 70.88
C VAL A 24 69.50 -109.23 69.49
N ILE A 25 70.72 -109.03 68.99
CA ILE A 25 70.97 -108.51 67.64
C ILE A 25 70.41 -109.47 66.57
N ALA A 26 70.42 -110.78 66.80
CA ALA A 26 69.87 -111.75 65.84
C ALA A 26 68.32 -111.77 65.81
N THR A 27 67.66 -111.23 66.84
CA THR A 27 66.19 -111.22 66.94
C THR A 27 65.54 -109.92 66.47
N MET A 28 66.32 -108.90 66.13
CA MET A 28 65.84 -107.58 65.73
C MET A 28 66.44 -107.18 64.38
N ASP A 29 65.66 -106.47 63.58
CA ASP A 29 66.13 -105.91 62.31
C ASP A 29 67.05 -104.70 62.56
N ILE A 30 68.02 -104.50 61.66
CA ILE A 30 69.02 -103.43 61.79
C ILE A 30 68.39 -102.03 61.76
N GLU A 31 67.27 -101.88 61.05
CA GLU A 31 66.47 -100.65 61.00
C GLU A 31 65.80 -100.35 62.34
N GLU A 32 65.25 -101.36 63.03
CA GLU A 32 64.62 -101.18 64.34
C GLU A 32 65.68 -100.83 65.40
N ILE A 33 66.85 -101.47 65.35
CA ILE A 33 67.97 -101.19 66.25
C ILE A 33 68.43 -99.73 66.12
N ASN A 34 68.41 -99.17 64.91
CA ASN A 34 68.81 -97.79 64.67
C ASN A 34 67.69 -96.77 64.96
N ALA A 35 66.43 -97.10 64.65
CA ALA A 35 65.28 -96.22 64.82
C ALA A 35 64.79 -96.14 66.27
N ASP A 36 64.88 -97.23 67.03
CA ASP A 36 64.39 -97.33 68.41
C ASP A 36 65.46 -97.96 69.33
N ARG A 37 66.38 -97.11 69.77
CA ARG A 37 67.50 -97.51 70.64
C ARG A 37 67.04 -97.91 72.05
N ASP A 38 65.96 -97.33 72.53
CA ASP A 38 65.45 -97.59 73.88
C ASP A 38 64.87 -99.01 73.97
N LYS A 39 64.14 -99.46 72.93
CA LYS A 39 63.65 -100.83 72.81
C LYS A 39 64.79 -101.85 72.78
N PHE A 40 65.88 -101.57 72.04
CA PHE A 40 67.06 -102.43 72.02
C PHE A 40 67.72 -102.54 73.40
N LEU A 41 67.94 -101.41 74.08
CA LEU A 41 68.56 -101.39 75.41
C LEU A 41 67.74 -102.15 76.46
N ALA A 42 66.40 -102.04 76.42
CA ALA A 42 65.51 -102.76 77.31
C ALA A 42 65.62 -104.29 77.15
N ASN A 43 65.69 -104.77 75.91
CA ASN A 43 65.83 -106.20 75.60
C ASN A 43 67.19 -106.74 76.02
N VAL A 44 68.27 -105.98 75.77
CA VAL A 44 69.62 -106.35 76.20
C VAL A 44 69.71 -106.42 77.72
N SER A 45 69.22 -105.40 78.43
CA SER A 45 69.27 -105.33 79.89
C SER A 45 68.56 -106.53 80.54
N THR A 46 67.36 -106.86 80.07
CA THR A 46 66.55 -107.97 80.60
C THR A 46 67.25 -109.32 80.46
N ASN A 47 67.80 -109.60 79.27
CA ASN A 47 68.44 -110.88 78.98
C ASN A 47 69.81 -111.02 79.66
N VAL A 48 70.60 -109.94 79.69
CA VAL A 48 71.90 -109.90 80.36
C VAL A 48 71.75 -110.01 81.88
N GLU A 49 70.78 -109.31 82.48
CA GLU A 49 70.55 -109.36 83.92
C GLU A 49 70.18 -110.78 84.38
N ALA A 50 69.33 -111.49 83.63
CA ALA A 50 68.94 -112.86 83.93
C ALA A 50 70.14 -113.84 83.96
N GLU A 51 71.09 -113.69 83.03
CA GLU A 51 72.28 -114.54 82.97
C GLU A 51 73.36 -114.16 83.99
N LEU A 52 73.63 -112.85 84.17
CA LEU A 52 74.58 -112.37 85.19
C LEU A 52 74.14 -112.76 86.60
N ARG A 53 72.83 -112.84 86.87
CA ARG A 53 72.32 -113.30 88.17
C ARG A 53 72.70 -114.75 88.47
N LYS A 54 72.81 -115.63 87.47
CA LYS A 54 73.19 -117.05 87.67
C LYS A 54 74.62 -117.21 88.18
N ILE A 55 75.50 -116.27 87.86
CA ILE A 55 76.89 -116.21 88.34
C ILE A 55 77.07 -115.29 89.57
N GLY A 56 75.99 -114.67 90.06
CA GLY A 56 75.99 -113.83 91.26
C GLY A 56 76.36 -112.36 91.02
N LEU A 57 76.30 -111.87 89.78
CA LEU A 57 76.55 -110.47 89.42
C LEU A 57 75.23 -109.72 89.19
N LYS A 58 75.21 -108.42 89.50
CA LYS A 58 74.06 -107.54 89.24
C LYS A 58 74.44 -106.52 88.17
N LEU A 59 73.58 -106.38 87.17
CA LEU A 59 73.69 -105.35 86.14
C LEU A 59 73.27 -103.99 86.74
N ILE A 60 74.07 -102.95 86.53
CA ILE A 60 73.76 -101.60 87.01
C ILE A 60 73.21 -100.73 85.87
N ASN A 61 73.94 -100.71 84.75
CA ASN A 61 73.53 -100.00 83.54
C ASN A 61 74.22 -100.59 82.31
N VAL A 62 73.58 -100.48 81.15
CA VAL A 62 74.14 -100.80 79.84
C VAL A 62 73.87 -99.62 78.92
N ASN A 63 74.92 -99.06 78.35
CA ASN A 63 74.83 -98.02 77.33
C ASN A 63 75.51 -98.51 76.06
N VAL A 64 74.97 -98.12 74.91
CA VAL A 64 75.58 -98.35 73.61
C VAL A 64 76.23 -97.04 73.15
N THR A 65 77.51 -97.08 72.79
CA THR A 65 78.24 -95.89 72.34
C THR A 65 78.01 -95.61 70.87
N ASP A 66 78.20 -96.62 70.01
CA ASP A 66 78.04 -96.46 68.56
C ASP A 66 77.63 -97.80 67.93
N ILE A 67 76.84 -97.72 66.86
CA ILE A 67 76.39 -98.89 66.09
C ILE A 67 76.90 -98.68 64.67
N ARG A 68 77.86 -99.52 64.28
CA ARG A 68 78.49 -99.45 62.96
C ARG A 68 78.36 -100.78 62.26
N ASP A 69 78.16 -100.69 60.96
CA ASP A 69 78.14 -101.83 60.06
C ASP A 69 79.33 -101.73 59.11
N GLU A 70 80.00 -102.85 58.85
CA GLU A 70 81.13 -102.95 57.92
C GLU A 70 80.68 -102.69 56.47
N SER A 71 79.41 -102.96 56.15
CA SER A 71 78.86 -102.74 54.80
C SER A 71 78.42 -101.30 54.51
N GLY A 72 78.35 -100.45 55.54
CA GLY A 72 77.91 -99.05 55.41
C GLY A 72 76.40 -98.86 55.18
N TYR A 73 75.58 -99.91 55.35
CA TYR A 73 74.14 -99.88 55.10
C TYR A 73 73.39 -98.82 55.94
N ILE A 74 73.72 -98.69 57.23
CA ILE A 74 73.10 -97.71 58.14
C ILE A 74 73.36 -96.27 57.68
N GLU A 75 74.57 -95.99 57.18
CA GLU A 75 74.92 -94.66 56.69
C GLU A 75 74.15 -94.34 55.40
N ALA A 76 73.97 -95.32 54.51
CA ALA A 76 73.18 -95.18 53.30
C ALA A 76 71.70 -94.93 53.60
N LEU A 77 71.12 -95.67 54.57
CA LEU A 77 69.74 -95.49 55.01
C LEU A 77 69.48 -94.07 55.56
N GLY A 78 70.42 -93.54 56.36
CA GLY A 78 70.35 -92.17 56.88
C GLY A 78 70.43 -91.12 55.77
N LYS A 79 71.31 -91.32 54.76
CA LYS A 79 71.42 -90.43 53.60
C LYS A 79 70.15 -90.45 52.73
N GLU A 80 69.54 -91.62 52.53
CA GLU A 80 68.29 -91.75 51.77
C GLU A 80 67.11 -91.07 52.48
N ALA A 81 66.94 -91.32 53.78
CA ALA A 81 65.88 -90.69 54.57
C ALA A 81 66.01 -89.15 54.58
N ALA A 82 67.24 -88.63 54.75
CA ALA A 82 67.51 -87.21 54.66
C ALA A 82 67.22 -86.64 53.26
N ALA A 83 67.64 -87.32 52.20
CA ALA A 83 67.38 -86.89 50.82
C ALA A 83 65.88 -86.89 50.50
N LYS A 84 65.14 -87.89 50.96
CA LYS A 84 63.68 -87.99 50.81
C LYS A 84 62.97 -86.84 51.54
N ALA A 85 63.34 -86.57 52.79
CA ALA A 85 62.79 -85.44 53.54
C ALA A 85 63.07 -84.08 52.88
N ILE A 86 64.30 -83.89 52.35
CA ILE A 86 64.66 -82.67 51.61
C ILE A 86 63.84 -82.54 50.31
N ASN A 87 63.66 -83.63 49.56
CA ASN A 87 62.87 -83.62 48.33
C ASN A 87 61.38 -83.39 48.59
N ASP A 88 60.82 -83.99 49.63
CA ASP A 88 59.43 -83.78 50.03
C ASP A 88 59.21 -82.31 50.46
N ALA A 89 60.15 -81.72 51.21
CA ALA A 89 60.13 -80.31 51.54
C ALA A 89 60.22 -79.41 50.30
N LYS A 90 61.14 -79.72 49.36
CA LYS A 90 61.28 -78.98 48.10
C LYS A 90 60.02 -79.07 47.24
N LYS A 91 59.39 -80.25 47.17
CA LYS A 91 58.14 -80.45 46.44
C LYS A 91 57.01 -79.61 47.03
N SER A 92 56.88 -79.62 48.36
CA SER A 92 55.89 -78.80 49.06
C SER A 92 56.08 -77.29 48.80
N VAL A 93 57.32 -76.81 48.88
CA VAL A 93 57.65 -75.40 48.57
C VAL A 93 57.35 -75.06 47.11
N ALA A 94 57.69 -75.94 46.17
CA ALA A 94 57.40 -75.73 44.75
C ALA A 94 55.89 -75.71 44.45
N GLU A 95 55.10 -76.58 45.10
CA GLU A 95 53.64 -76.58 44.99
C GLU A 95 53.03 -75.30 45.56
N GLN A 96 53.46 -74.85 46.74
CA GLN A 96 52.99 -73.60 47.34
C GLN A 96 53.36 -72.37 46.50
N ASN A 97 54.58 -72.33 45.95
CA ASN A 97 54.97 -71.27 45.02
C ASN A 97 54.10 -71.27 43.77
N ARG A 98 53.84 -72.45 43.17
CA ARG A 98 52.95 -72.57 42.01
C ARG A 98 51.53 -72.08 42.33
N TYR A 99 50.98 -72.45 43.48
CA TYR A 99 49.67 -71.97 43.91
C TYR A 99 49.65 -70.46 44.12
N GLY A 100 50.69 -69.89 44.75
CA GLY A 100 50.83 -68.45 44.93
C GLY A 100 50.92 -67.69 43.59
N GLU A 101 51.71 -68.20 42.64
CA GLU A 101 51.83 -67.61 41.31
C GLU A 101 50.53 -67.70 40.50
N ILE A 102 49.82 -68.83 40.57
CA ILE A 102 48.49 -68.98 39.93
C ILE A 102 47.50 -67.99 40.54
N GLY A 103 47.43 -67.93 41.88
CA GLY A 103 46.53 -67.01 42.58
C GLY A 103 46.82 -65.55 42.26
N LYS A 104 48.11 -65.18 42.12
CA LYS A 104 48.51 -63.85 41.68
C LYS A 104 48.07 -63.57 40.24
N ALA A 105 48.35 -64.49 39.31
CA ALA A 105 47.98 -64.32 37.91
C ALA A 105 46.45 -64.23 37.71
N GLU A 106 45.68 -64.98 38.51
CA GLU A 106 44.22 -64.93 38.50
C GLU A 106 43.69 -63.61 39.06
N ALA A 107 44.24 -63.13 40.18
CA ALA A 107 43.88 -61.83 40.75
C ALA A 107 44.22 -60.66 39.80
N ASP A 108 45.38 -60.72 39.12
CA ASP A 108 45.79 -59.71 38.13
C ASP A 108 44.83 -59.73 36.92
N ARG A 109 44.48 -60.92 36.40
CA ARG A 109 43.50 -61.06 35.31
C ARG A 109 42.13 -60.48 35.72
N ASP A 110 41.63 -60.81 36.89
CA ASP A 110 40.34 -60.33 37.39
C ASP A 110 40.32 -58.81 37.58
N LYS A 111 41.45 -58.24 38.01
CA LYS A 111 41.62 -56.80 38.11
C LYS A 111 41.56 -56.16 36.73
N ASP A 112 42.29 -56.70 35.75
CA ASP A 112 42.33 -56.15 34.39
C ASP A 112 40.97 -56.24 33.69
N ILE A 113 40.24 -57.34 33.85
CA ILE A 113 38.87 -57.50 33.35
C ILE A 113 37.97 -56.42 33.95
N ARG A 114 37.98 -56.25 35.27
CA ARG A 114 37.15 -55.23 35.94
C ARG A 114 37.50 -53.81 35.51
N ILE A 115 38.78 -53.51 35.30
CA ILE A 115 39.22 -52.20 34.77
C ILE A 115 38.68 -52.00 33.35
N ALA A 116 38.78 -53.00 32.48
CA ALA A 116 38.29 -52.94 31.11
C ALA A 116 36.77 -52.76 31.05
N GLU A 117 36.02 -53.52 31.86
CA GLU A 117 34.56 -53.39 32.00
C GLU A 117 34.16 -51.99 32.49
N THR A 118 34.78 -51.51 33.57
CA THR A 118 34.50 -50.18 34.12
C THR A 118 34.80 -49.09 33.10
N THR A 119 35.90 -49.23 32.35
CA THR A 119 36.28 -48.27 31.30
C THR A 119 35.28 -48.28 30.16
N ARG A 120 34.84 -49.47 29.72
CA ARG A 120 33.80 -49.64 28.69
C ARG A 120 32.49 -48.99 29.12
N ASP A 121 32.02 -49.30 30.32
CA ASP A 121 30.76 -48.77 30.86
C ASP A 121 30.80 -47.25 31.03
N THR A 122 31.93 -46.72 31.50
CA THR A 122 32.15 -45.28 31.59
C THR A 122 32.06 -44.64 30.21
N ARG A 123 32.75 -45.19 29.20
CA ARG A 123 32.70 -44.68 27.82
C ARG A 123 31.29 -44.72 27.24
N ILE A 124 30.55 -45.81 27.46
CA ILE A 124 29.15 -45.94 26.99
C ILE A 124 28.27 -44.87 27.65
N LYS A 125 28.35 -44.72 28.97
CA LYS A 125 27.56 -43.72 29.71
C LYS A 125 27.91 -42.29 29.30
N THR A 126 29.20 -41.98 29.13
CA THR A 126 29.64 -40.67 28.65
C THR A 126 29.15 -40.41 27.22
N ALA A 127 29.22 -41.39 26.33
CA ALA A 127 28.74 -41.26 24.96
C ALA A 127 27.21 -41.05 24.92
N ASP A 128 26.43 -41.80 25.71
CA ASP A 128 24.98 -41.64 25.82
C ASP A 128 24.59 -40.27 26.40
N ALA A 129 25.29 -39.82 27.45
CA ALA A 129 25.08 -38.50 28.03
C ALA A 129 25.40 -37.38 27.03
N ASN A 130 26.50 -37.51 26.27
CA ASN A 130 26.86 -36.57 25.21
C ASN A 130 25.82 -36.56 24.08
N ALA A 131 25.33 -37.73 23.67
CA ALA A 131 24.30 -37.83 22.63
C ALA A 131 23.02 -37.10 23.07
N LYS A 132 22.55 -37.33 24.30
CA LYS A 132 21.39 -36.62 24.88
C LYS A 132 21.63 -35.12 25.01
N ALA A 133 22.82 -34.70 25.42
CA ALA A 133 23.17 -33.28 25.51
C ALA A 133 23.11 -32.61 24.13
N VAL A 134 23.69 -33.24 23.10
CA VAL A 134 23.66 -32.74 21.72
C VAL A 134 22.25 -32.73 21.16
N GLU A 135 21.43 -33.75 21.45
CA GLU A 135 20.02 -33.78 21.06
C GLU A 135 19.24 -32.62 21.70
N GLY A 136 19.41 -32.38 23.00
CA GLY A 136 18.79 -31.24 23.69
C GLY A 136 19.25 -29.89 23.14
N GLU A 137 20.54 -29.78 22.78
CA GLU A 137 21.10 -28.57 22.17
C GLU A 137 20.53 -28.33 20.76
N ASN A 138 20.40 -29.38 19.96
CA ASN A 138 19.78 -29.32 18.63
C ASN A 138 18.30 -28.96 18.71
N ASN A 139 17.54 -29.57 19.62
CA ASN A 139 16.14 -29.24 19.84
C ASN A 139 15.97 -27.78 20.28
N SER A 140 16.87 -27.29 21.14
CA SER A 140 16.91 -25.88 21.54
C SER A 140 17.20 -24.97 20.35
N LYS A 141 18.20 -25.30 19.53
CA LYS A 141 18.53 -24.53 18.31
C LYS A 141 17.37 -24.52 17.30
N ILE A 142 16.67 -25.64 17.13
CA ILE A 142 15.47 -25.73 16.29
C ILE A 142 14.38 -24.81 16.83
N ALA A 143 14.10 -24.85 18.13
CA ALA A 143 13.08 -24.01 18.77
C ALA A 143 13.39 -22.51 18.66
N ILE A 144 14.67 -22.12 18.83
CA ILE A 144 15.14 -20.74 18.64
C ILE A 144 14.95 -20.33 17.18
N ALA A 145 15.39 -21.15 16.23
CA ALA A 145 15.26 -20.85 14.80
C ALA A 145 13.78 -20.71 14.37
N GLN A 146 12.89 -21.56 14.89
CA GLN A 146 11.45 -21.47 14.68
C GLN A 146 10.86 -20.18 15.26
N SER A 147 11.22 -19.84 16.51
CA SER A 147 10.78 -18.59 17.15
C SER A 147 11.28 -17.36 16.38
N ASP A 148 12.53 -17.35 15.93
CA ASP A 148 13.09 -16.26 15.15
C ASP A 148 12.44 -16.14 13.77
N ALA A 149 12.14 -17.27 13.12
CA ALA A 149 11.41 -17.28 11.86
C ALA A 149 10.00 -16.67 12.04
N LEU A 150 9.26 -17.11 13.05
CA LEU A 150 7.93 -16.59 13.37
C LEU A 150 7.98 -15.09 13.72
N ARG A 151 8.97 -14.67 14.51
CA ARG A 151 9.19 -13.25 14.85
C ARG A 151 9.45 -12.43 13.59
N ARG A 152 10.31 -12.90 12.67
CA ARG A 152 10.59 -12.22 11.40
C ARG A 152 9.36 -12.16 10.50
N GLU A 153 8.58 -13.23 10.40
CA GLU A 153 7.33 -13.26 9.64
C GLU A 153 6.35 -12.20 10.15
N LYS A 154 6.11 -12.20 11.47
CA LYS A 154 5.19 -11.24 12.11
C LYS A 154 5.67 -9.80 11.98
N GLN A 155 6.98 -9.58 12.09
CA GLN A 155 7.57 -8.25 11.90
C GLN A 155 7.40 -7.77 10.44
N ALA A 156 7.69 -8.62 9.45
CA ALA A 156 7.50 -8.28 8.05
C ALA A 156 6.03 -8.04 7.69
N GLU A 157 5.11 -8.83 8.26
CA GLU A 157 3.66 -8.63 8.12
C GLU A 157 3.20 -7.30 8.71
N ALA A 158 3.68 -6.95 9.92
CA ALA A 158 3.40 -5.69 10.58
C ALA A 158 3.96 -4.49 9.80
N GLU A 159 5.20 -4.58 9.32
CA GLU A 159 5.82 -3.56 8.48
C GLU A 159 5.05 -3.37 7.16
N ARG A 160 4.63 -4.48 6.51
CA ARG A 160 3.81 -4.41 5.29
C ARG A 160 2.49 -3.69 5.54
N LEU A 161 1.81 -4.01 6.65
CA LEU A 161 0.55 -3.37 7.05
C LEU A 161 0.76 -1.89 7.38
N ALA A 162 1.84 -1.54 8.10
CA ALA A 162 2.18 -0.16 8.43
C ALA A 162 2.43 0.67 7.16
N VAL A 163 3.27 0.19 6.25
CA VAL A 163 3.56 0.87 4.97
C VAL A 163 2.32 0.98 4.10
N ALA A 164 1.48 -0.06 4.05
CA ALA A 164 0.21 0.00 3.32
C ALA A 164 -0.73 1.04 3.92
N ALA A 165 -0.87 1.07 5.25
CA ALA A 165 -1.68 2.06 5.95
C ALA A 165 -1.16 3.49 5.73
N GLU A 166 0.16 3.71 5.83
CA GLU A 166 0.79 5.00 5.57
C GLU A 166 0.55 5.48 4.13
N LYS A 167 0.74 4.59 3.13
CA LYS A 167 0.45 4.91 1.72
C LYS A 167 -1.02 5.23 1.48
N VAL A 168 -1.94 4.50 2.12
CA VAL A 168 -3.38 4.78 2.01
C VAL A 168 -3.73 6.12 2.63
N GLN A 169 -3.17 6.46 3.81
CA GLN A 169 -3.41 7.75 4.44
C GLN A 169 -2.79 8.90 3.63
N ALA A 170 -1.57 8.73 3.11
CA ALA A 170 -0.93 9.71 2.23
C ALA A 170 -1.74 9.93 0.94
N ALA A 171 -2.24 8.87 0.30
CA ALA A 171 -3.09 8.97 -0.87
C ALA A 171 -4.41 9.69 -0.58
N LYS A 172 -5.06 9.39 0.56
CA LYS A 172 -6.28 10.09 0.99
C LYS A 172 -6.03 11.57 1.26
N ALA A 173 -4.92 11.91 1.93
CA ALA A 173 -4.55 13.30 2.19
C ALA A 173 -4.30 14.06 0.88
N LEU A 174 -3.62 13.45 -0.09
CA LEU A 174 -3.44 14.04 -1.43
C LEU A 174 -4.77 14.18 -2.17
N GLU A 175 -5.63 13.16 -2.15
CA GLU A 175 -6.96 13.23 -2.78
C GLU A 175 -7.81 14.37 -2.20
N GLU A 176 -7.79 14.55 -0.88
CA GLU A 176 -8.51 15.64 -0.20
C GLU A 176 -7.93 17.02 -0.51
N ALA A 177 -6.60 17.13 -0.61
CA ALA A 177 -5.93 18.34 -1.07
C ALA A 177 -6.33 18.70 -2.52
N TYR A 178 -6.30 17.73 -3.44
CA TYR A 178 -6.72 17.95 -4.83
C TYR A 178 -8.21 18.28 -4.97
N LYS A 179 -9.08 17.65 -4.15
CA LYS A 179 -10.51 18.02 -4.12
C LYS A 179 -10.67 19.47 -3.67
N SER A 180 -9.98 19.87 -2.60
CA SER A 180 -10.02 21.25 -2.11
C SER A 180 -9.49 22.26 -3.13
N GLU A 181 -8.41 21.93 -3.83
CA GLU A 181 -7.85 22.77 -4.90
C GLU A 181 -8.80 22.88 -6.08
N ARG A 182 -9.36 21.76 -6.56
CA ARG A 182 -10.36 21.75 -7.65
C ARG A 182 -11.60 22.55 -7.28
N ASP A 183 -12.10 22.40 -6.06
CA ASP A 183 -13.30 23.12 -5.60
C ASP A 183 -13.01 24.63 -5.45
N ALA A 184 -11.80 25.01 -5.02
CA ALA A 184 -11.36 26.41 -5.00
C ALA A 184 -11.21 27.01 -6.41
N GLU A 185 -10.67 26.25 -7.36
CA GLU A 185 -10.55 26.65 -8.77
C GLU A 185 -11.92 26.76 -9.45
N LEU A 186 -12.85 25.84 -9.20
CA LEU A 186 -14.23 25.96 -9.66
C LEU A 186 -14.90 27.23 -9.11
N ALA A 187 -14.74 27.50 -7.81
CA ALA A 187 -15.25 28.73 -7.20
C ALA A 187 -14.59 30.00 -7.74
N ARG A 188 -13.35 29.95 -8.23
CA ARG A 188 -12.69 31.06 -8.96
C ARG A 188 -13.28 31.20 -10.35
N ALA A 189 -13.37 30.11 -11.12
CA ALA A 189 -13.93 30.09 -12.46
C ALA A 189 -15.38 30.59 -12.49
N ASP A 190 -16.21 30.18 -11.53
CA ASP A 190 -17.60 30.64 -11.40
C ASP A 190 -17.66 32.14 -11.06
N ARG A 191 -16.79 32.64 -10.18
CA ARG A 191 -16.69 34.08 -9.89
C ARG A 191 -16.22 34.89 -11.08
N GLU A 192 -15.24 34.40 -11.84
CA GLU A 192 -14.78 35.07 -13.07
C GLU A 192 -15.86 35.08 -14.14
N LYS A 193 -16.53 33.94 -14.36
CA LYS A 193 -17.67 33.84 -15.29
C LYS A 193 -18.81 34.77 -14.88
N ALA A 194 -19.16 34.81 -13.61
CA ALA A 194 -20.17 35.72 -13.08
C ALA A 194 -19.75 37.19 -13.24
N THR A 195 -18.48 37.52 -13.03
CA THR A 195 -17.94 38.87 -13.23
C THR A 195 -17.99 39.28 -14.70
N GLN A 196 -17.58 38.41 -15.62
CA GLN A 196 -17.66 38.67 -17.07
C GLN A 196 -19.11 38.80 -17.54
N GLN A 197 -20.00 37.92 -17.07
CA GLN A 197 -21.43 38.00 -17.36
C GLN A 197 -22.04 39.29 -16.81
N ALA A 198 -21.73 39.66 -15.55
CA ALA A 198 -22.17 40.92 -14.97
C ALA A 198 -21.67 42.12 -15.78
N ASN A 199 -20.38 42.15 -16.16
CA ASN A 199 -19.83 43.24 -16.96
C ASN A 199 -20.54 43.39 -18.32
N ILE A 200 -20.79 42.28 -19.03
CA ILE A 200 -21.46 42.32 -20.34
C ILE A 200 -22.94 42.67 -20.18
N VAL A 201 -23.66 42.01 -19.28
CA VAL A 201 -25.11 42.18 -19.10
C VAL A 201 -25.43 43.54 -18.50
N VAL A 202 -24.72 43.98 -17.47
CA VAL A 202 -24.93 45.30 -16.86
C VAL A 202 -24.57 46.41 -17.84
N HIS A 203 -23.47 46.29 -18.61
CA HIS A 203 -23.16 47.26 -19.65
C HIS A 203 -24.25 47.33 -20.73
N ALA A 204 -24.71 46.18 -21.23
CA ALA A 204 -25.81 46.13 -22.20
C ALA A 204 -27.13 46.68 -21.63
N GLN A 205 -27.42 46.45 -20.35
CA GLN A 205 -28.58 47.00 -19.65
C GLN A 205 -28.47 48.52 -19.52
N ILE A 206 -27.30 49.05 -19.13
CA ILE A 206 -27.03 50.49 -19.05
C ILE A 206 -27.17 51.14 -20.43
N GLU A 207 -26.64 50.53 -21.49
CA GLU A 207 -26.80 51.05 -22.86
C GLU A 207 -28.26 51.08 -23.30
N LYS A 208 -29.02 50.02 -22.99
CA LYS A 208 -30.46 49.97 -23.26
C LYS A 208 -31.21 51.07 -22.51
N GLU A 209 -30.96 51.22 -21.20
CA GLU A 209 -31.58 52.27 -20.39
C GLU A 209 -31.18 53.66 -20.87
N LYS A 210 -29.91 53.89 -21.21
CA LYS A 210 -29.44 55.15 -21.79
C LYS A 210 -30.15 55.47 -23.10
N ALA A 211 -30.31 54.49 -23.99
CA ALA A 211 -31.04 54.68 -25.25
C ALA A 211 -32.52 55.02 -25.03
N ILE A 212 -33.17 54.39 -24.05
CA ILE A 212 -34.57 54.71 -23.67
C ILE A 212 -34.65 56.15 -23.14
N ILE A 213 -33.80 56.51 -22.18
CA ILE A 213 -33.78 57.85 -21.59
C ILE A 213 -33.46 58.91 -22.66
N GLU A 214 -32.54 58.64 -23.59
CA GLU A 214 -32.21 59.55 -24.68
C GLU A 214 -33.39 59.70 -25.66
N ALA A 215 -34.08 58.62 -26.00
CA ALA A 215 -35.28 58.67 -26.83
C ALA A 215 -36.43 59.45 -26.15
N GLU A 216 -36.63 59.25 -24.84
CA GLU A 216 -37.61 60.01 -24.04
C GLU A 216 -37.23 61.49 -23.94
N ALA A 217 -35.94 61.80 -23.73
CA ALA A 217 -35.44 63.16 -23.68
C ALA A 217 -35.60 63.89 -25.03
N GLN A 218 -35.33 63.20 -26.14
CA GLN A 218 -35.57 63.73 -27.49
C GLN A 218 -37.07 63.95 -27.75
N ALA A 219 -37.93 63.01 -27.34
CA ALA A 219 -39.37 63.15 -27.46
C ALA A 219 -39.92 64.34 -26.64
N GLU A 220 -39.46 64.52 -25.40
CA GLU A 220 -39.86 65.64 -24.54
C GLU A 220 -39.29 66.98 -25.04
N GLN A 221 -38.05 67.01 -25.53
CA GLN A 221 -37.48 68.18 -26.22
C GLN A 221 -38.34 68.59 -27.43
N LEU A 222 -38.70 67.63 -28.28
CA LEU A 222 -39.54 67.87 -29.45
C LEU A 222 -40.92 68.39 -29.03
N ARG A 223 -41.53 67.79 -28.01
CA ARG A 223 -42.83 68.21 -27.46
C ARG A 223 -42.77 69.64 -26.91
N ARG A 224 -41.73 70.00 -26.16
CA ARG A 224 -41.54 71.37 -25.66
C ARG A 224 -41.29 72.36 -26.78
N LYS A 225 -40.50 71.99 -27.79
CA LYS A 225 -40.25 72.83 -28.96
C LYS A 225 -41.53 73.05 -29.76
N ALA A 226 -42.29 72.00 -30.05
CA ALA A 226 -43.59 72.08 -30.72
C ALA A 226 -44.60 72.93 -29.93
N LYS A 227 -44.61 72.82 -28.59
CA LYS A 227 -45.44 73.67 -27.73
C LYS A 227 -44.99 75.14 -27.79
N GLY A 228 -43.69 75.40 -27.72
CA GLY A 228 -43.14 76.76 -27.86
C GLY A 228 -43.43 77.38 -29.23
N GLU A 229 -43.35 76.59 -30.30
CA GLU A 229 -43.74 76.99 -31.66
C GLU A 229 -45.25 77.26 -31.76
N ALA A 230 -46.09 76.41 -31.15
CA ALA A 230 -47.54 76.62 -31.10
C ALA A 230 -47.90 77.90 -30.32
N ASP A 231 -47.29 78.13 -29.15
CA ASP A 231 -47.49 79.33 -28.33
C ASP A 231 -47.02 80.59 -29.10
N ALA A 232 -45.91 80.52 -29.83
CA ALA A 232 -45.40 81.61 -30.65
C ALA A 232 -46.32 81.93 -31.84
N ILE A 233 -46.86 80.91 -32.52
CA ILE A 233 -47.84 81.08 -33.60
C ILE A 233 -49.13 81.68 -33.05
N TYR A 234 -49.63 81.18 -31.93
CA TYR A 234 -50.83 81.71 -31.28
C TYR A 234 -50.67 83.18 -30.89
N ALA A 235 -49.53 83.55 -30.28
CA ALA A 235 -49.23 84.94 -29.94
C ALA A 235 -49.15 85.84 -31.18
N LYS A 236 -48.55 85.36 -32.28
CA LYS A 236 -48.50 86.11 -33.55
C LYS A 236 -49.89 86.30 -34.15
N MET A 237 -50.73 85.26 -34.13
CA MET A 237 -52.10 85.31 -34.65
C MET A 237 -53.02 86.18 -33.77
N ASP A 238 -52.91 86.12 -32.44
CA ASP A 238 -53.65 87.01 -31.52
C ASP A 238 -53.22 88.47 -31.71
N ALA A 239 -51.92 88.74 -31.87
CA ALA A 239 -51.43 90.09 -32.18
C ALA A 239 -51.96 90.61 -33.53
N GLN A 240 -52.01 89.76 -34.56
CA GLN A 240 -52.62 90.10 -35.86
C GLN A 240 -54.13 90.31 -35.74
N ALA A 241 -54.84 89.49 -34.98
CA ALA A 241 -56.27 89.62 -34.73
C ALA A 241 -56.61 90.93 -33.99
N ARG A 242 -55.84 91.29 -32.97
CA ARG A 242 -56.02 92.57 -32.24
C ARG A 242 -55.69 93.78 -33.12
N GLY A 243 -54.59 93.73 -33.87
CA GLY A 243 -54.23 94.82 -34.79
C GLY A 243 -55.27 95.02 -35.88
N THR A 244 -55.78 93.94 -36.48
CA THR A 244 -56.86 94.02 -37.47
C THR A 244 -58.17 94.50 -36.85
N PHE A 245 -58.53 94.03 -35.65
CA PHE A 245 -59.71 94.51 -34.93
C PHE A 245 -59.64 96.01 -34.63
N GLU A 246 -58.48 96.53 -34.18
CA GLU A 246 -58.30 97.96 -33.95
C GLU A 246 -58.41 98.78 -35.24
N ILE A 247 -57.81 98.32 -36.35
CA ILE A 247 -57.93 98.98 -37.65
C ILE A 247 -59.39 99.02 -38.11
N LEU A 248 -60.09 97.87 -38.08
CA LEU A 248 -61.49 97.75 -38.48
C LEU A 248 -62.42 98.56 -37.57
N SER A 249 -62.18 98.58 -36.26
CA SER A 249 -62.95 99.37 -35.31
C SER A 249 -62.75 100.87 -35.53
N LYS A 250 -61.51 101.33 -35.78
CA LYS A 250 -61.23 102.73 -36.12
C LYS A 250 -61.80 103.13 -37.49
N GLN A 251 -61.77 102.23 -38.48
CA GLN A 251 -62.44 102.43 -39.77
C GLN A 251 -63.96 102.54 -39.59
N ALA A 252 -64.58 101.65 -38.81
CA ALA A 252 -66.01 101.71 -38.49
C ALA A 252 -66.39 103.02 -37.79
N SER A 253 -65.56 103.48 -36.84
CA SER A 253 -65.73 104.78 -36.19
C SER A 253 -65.57 105.95 -37.16
N GLY A 254 -64.61 105.88 -38.09
CA GLY A 254 -64.41 106.88 -39.15
C GLY A 254 -65.59 106.94 -40.12
N PHE A 255 -66.12 105.79 -40.52
CA PHE A 255 -67.36 105.73 -41.31
C PHE A 255 -68.55 106.32 -40.55
N GLY A 256 -68.66 106.08 -39.24
CA GLY A 256 -69.67 106.71 -38.40
C GLY A 256 -69.59 108.24 -38.42
N GLN A 257 -68.39 108.80 -38.27
CA GLN A 257 -68.17 110.25 -38.31
C GLN A 257 -68.46 110.86 -39.69
N LEU A 258 -68.15 110.15 -40.78
CA LEU A 258 -68.49 110.60 -42.13
C LEU A 258 -70.01 110.64 -42.37
N VAL A 259 -70.75 109.67 -41.83
CA VAL A 259 -72.22 109.65 -41.89
C VAL A 259 -72.83 110.79 -41.06
N GLU A 260 -72.23 111.10 -39.90
CA GLU A 260 -72.67 112.18 -39.03
C GLU A 260 -72.38 113.58 -39.63
N ALA A 261 -71.22 113.75 -40.27
CA ALA A 261 -70.85 114.99 -40.97
C ALA A 261 -71.67 115.27 -42.25
N ALA A 262 -72.23 114.24 -42.88
CA ALA A 262 -73.08 114.36 -44.07
C ALA A 262 -74.54 114.80 -43.75
N GLY A 263 -74.82 115.26 -42.53
CA GLY A 263 -76.13 115.79 -42.16
C GLY A 263 -77.21 114.72 -41.95
N GLY A 264 -76.81 113.49 -41.63
CA GLY A 264 -77.74 112.40 -41.28
C GLY A 264 -78.51 111.78 -42.46
N ASP A 265 -78.20 112.15 -43.70
CA ASP A 265 -78.82 111.55 -44.88
C ASP A 265 -77.90 110.47 -45.48
N ALA A 266 -78.22 109.20 -45.19
CA ALA A 266 -77.42 108.02 -45.57
C ALA A 266 -77.15 107.92 -47.09
N LYS A 267 -77.97 108.54 -47.94
CA LYS A 267 -77.78 108.56 -49.40
C LYS A 267 -76.61 109.45 -49.85
N ASN A 268 -76.34 110.56 -49.14
CA ASN A 268 -75.23 111.45 -49.46
C ASN A 268 -73.89 110.91 -48.95
N ALA A 269 -73.89 110.23 -47.79
CA ALA A 269 -72.71 109.51 -47.29
C ALA A 269 -72.30 108.37 -48.24
N ILE A 270 -73.26 107.63 -48.82
CA ILE A 270 -72.98 106.62 -49.85
C ILE A 270 -72.45 107.27 -51.14
N THR A 271 -72.98 108.42 -51.56
CA THR A 271 -72.47 109.13 -52.76
C THR A 271 -71.03 109.62 -52.55
N MET A 272 -70.70 110.12 -51.35
CA MET A 272 -69.34 110.50 -50.99
C MET A 272 -68.40 109.29 -50.88
N LEU A 273 -68.86 108.16 -50.33
CA LEU A 273 -68.08 106.93 -50.21
C LEU A 273 -67.86 106.25 -51.57
N ILE A 274 -68.84 106.29 -52.47
CA ILE A 274 -68.67 105.91 -53.88
C ILE A 274 -67.67 106.86 -54.55
N THR A 275 -67.75 108.17 -54.32
CA THR A 275 -66.82 109.15 -54.91
C THR A 275 -65.38 108.94 -54.43
N ASP A 276 -65.17 108.60 -53.17
CA ASP A 276 -63.85 108.31 -52.58
C ASP A 276 -63.30 106.93 -52.99
N LYS A 277 -64.18 105.97 -53.32
CA LYS A 277 -63.83 104.65 -53.86
C LYS A 277 -63.78 104.58 -55.39
N LEU A 278 -64.21 105.62 -56.13
CA LEU A 278 -64.09 105.69 -57.59
C LEU A 278 -62.63 105.62 -58.09
N PRO A 279 -61.62 106.26 -57.44
CA PRO A 279 -60.22 106.08 -57.83
C PRO A 279 -59.74 104.64 -57.64
N GLU A 280 -60.18 103.98 -56.56
CA GLU A 280 -59.82 102.58 -56.26
C GLU A 280 -60.46 101.63 -57.27
N LEU A 281 -61.75 101.82 -57.61
CA LEU A 281 -62.44 101.08 -58.67
C LEU A 281 -61.76 101.27 -60.03
N VAL A 282 -61.40 102.50 -60.42
CA VAL A 282 -60.66 102.75 -61.67
C VAL A 282 -59.27 102.08 -61.63
N LYS A 283 -58.58 102.10 -60.49
CA LYS A 283 -57.28 101.42 -60.34
C LYS A 283 -57.42 99.90 -60.47
N THR A 284 -58.40 99.27 -59.81
CA THR A 284 -58.64 97.83 -59.92
C THR A 284 -59.15 97.43 -61.31
N GLN A 285 -59.96 98.26 -61.99
CA GLN A 285 -60.34 98.04 -63.39
C GLN A 285 -59.15 98.17 -64.35
N VAL A 286 -58.24 99.12 -64.14
CA VAL A 286 -56.99 99.25 -64.94
C VAL A 286 -56.02 98.12 -64.63
N GLU A 287 -55.94 97.66 -63.39
CA GLU A 287 -55.13 96.51 -63.00
C GLU A 287 -55.70 95.18 -63.56
N ALA A 288 -57.03 95.06 -63.69
CA ALA A 288 -57.67 93.93 -64.39
C ALA A 288 -57.43 93.94 -65.92
N VAL A 289 -57.30 95.12 -66.55
CA VAL A 289 -56.94 95.24 -67.98
C VAL A 289 -55.43 95.15 -68.22
N LYS A 290 -54.59 95.42 -67.21
CA LYS A 290 -53.14 95.13 -67.22
C LYS A 290 -52.81 93.64 -67.02
N GLY A 291 -53.83 92.82 -66.76
CA GLY A 291 -53.73 91.36 -66.62
C GLY A 291 -53.92 90.56 -67.91
N ILE A 292 -53.85 91.19 -69.10
CA ILE A 292 -53.78 90.47 -70.39
C ILE A 292 -52.47 90.86 -71.09
N ASN A 293 -51.38 90.25 -70.63
CA ASN A 293 -50.26 89.89 -71.51
C ASN A 293 -50.42 88.41 -71.83
N ILE A 294 -51.34 88.09 -72.74
CA ILE A 294 -51.23 86.86 -73.52
C ILE A 294 -50.25 87.20 -74.63
N ASP A 295 -48.97 86.90 -74.42
CA ASP A 295 -48.01 86.87 -75.51
C ASP A 295 -47.33 85.50 -75.54
N LYS A 296 -47.85 84.69 -76.48
CA LYS A 296 -47.35 83.42 -77.01
C LYS A 296 -47.75 82.09 -76.34
N VAL A 297 -48.91 81.58 -76.75
CA VAL A 297 -49.16 80.14 -76.96
C VAL A 297 -49.21 79.88 -78.47
N THR A 298 -48.14 79.34 -79.05
CA THR A 298 -48.09 78.67 -80.39
C THR A 298 -46.67 78.06 -80.51
N VAL A 299 -46.41 76.75 -80.48
CA VAL A 299 -46.95 75.55 -81.17
C VAL A 299 -46.52 75.47 -82.64
N TRP A 300 -45.54 74.56 -82.90
CA TRP A 300 -45.30 73.81 -84.16
C TRP A 300 -45.03 74.64 -85.43
N ASP A 301 -44.38 74.19 -86.51
CA ASP A 301 -43.88 72.92 -87.02
C ASP A 301 -42.85 73.30 -88.11
N GLY A 302 -42.02 72.35 -88.56
CA GLY A 302 -41.52 72.42 -89.93
C GLY A 302 -40.06 72.02 -90.09
N GLY A 303 -39.83 70.72 -90.32
CA GLY A 303 -38.69 70.31 -91.14
C GLY A 303 -38.03 69.00 -90.73
N SER A 304 -38.54 67.90 -91.28
CA SER A 304 -38.01 66.54 -91.19
C SER A 304 -36.57 66.36 -91.69
N ASN A 305 -35.82 65.47 -91.01
CA ASN A 305 -34.72 64.60 -91.50
C ASN A 305 -33.45 65.29 -92.09
N VAL A 306 -32.19 64.91 -91.83
CA VAL A 306 -31.50 63.63 -91.60
C VAL A 306 -30.21 63.94 -90.81
N ASN A 307 -29.78 63.02 -89.93
CA ASN A 307 -28.48 63.01 -89.22
C ASN A 307 -28.24 64.01 -88.07
N GLY A 308 -28.42 63.53 -86.84
CA GLY A 308 -27.26 63.44 -85.95
C GLY A 308 -27.25 64.24 -84.63
N LYS A 309 -28.15 63.88 -83.69
CA LYS A 309 -28.09 64.11 -82.21
C LYS A 309 -28.35 65.57 -81.76
N THR A 310 -29.11 65.83 -80.68
CA THR A 310 -28.63 65.71 -79.28
C THR A 310 -29.69 65.47 -78.18
N ALA A 311 -29.26 64.74 -77.14
CA ALA A 311 -29.49 64.81 -75.69
C ALA A 311 -30.88 64.64 -75.02
N THR A 312 -32.04 64.91 -75.64
CA THR A 312 -33.35 64.78 -74.93
C THR A 312 -34.16 63.53 -75.28
N ALA A 313 -33.79 62.80 -76.33
CA ALA A 313 -34.48 61.57 -76.75
C ALA A 313 -34.16 60.31 -75.92
N ASN A 314 -33.08 60.32 -75.10
CA ASN A 314 -32.76 59.20 -74.20
C ASN A 314 -33.43 59.29 -72.81
N PHE A 315 -34.06 60.44 -72.48
CA PHE A 315 -34.80 60.58 -71.21
C PHE A 315 -36.25 60.06 -71.33
N VAL A 316 -36.84 60.15 -72.52
CA VAL A 316 -38.24 59.74 -72.76
C VAL A 316 -38.40 58.25 -73.10
N SER A 317 -37.36 57.59 -73.61
CA SER A 317 -37.40 56.13 -73.84
C SER A 317 -37.15 55.30 -72.57
N GLY A 318 -36.50 55.86 -71.55
CA GLY A 318 -36.29 55.18 -70.25
C GLY A 318 -37.48 55.29 -69.29
N LEU A 319 -38.35 56.29 -69.49
CA LEU A 319 -39.62 56.47 -68.77
C LEU A 319 -40.73 55.53 -69.29
N MET A 320 -40.52 54.88 -70.43
CA MET A 320 -41.48 54.00 -71.10
C MET A 320 -41.20 52.49 -70.89
N GLN A 321 -40.38 52.15 -69.87
CA GLN A 321 -40.18 50.79 -69.37
C GLN A 321 -40.48 50.66 -67.86
N SER A 322 -40.92 51.74 -67.22
CA SER A 322 -41.32 51.81 -65.81
C SER A 322 -42.85 51.96 -65.67
N VAL A 323 -43.62 51.03 -66.23
CA VAL A 323 -45.05 50.86 -65.90
C VAL A 323 -45.43 49.38 -66.00
N PRO A 324 -45.50 48.64 -64.87
CA PRO A 324 -46.21 47.37 -64.81
C PRO A 324 -47.72 47.60 -65.05
N PRO A 325 -48.43 46.71 -65.76
CA PRO A 325 -49.85 46.88 -66.06
C PRO A 325 -50.69 47.04 -64.78
N LEU A 326 -51.37 48.18 -64.65
CA LEU A 326 -52.31 48.54 -63.57
C LEU A 326 -53.64 47.77 -63.62
N GLN A 327 -53.64 46.52 -64.10
CA GLN A 327 -54.85 45.70 -64.22
C GLN A 327 -55.03 44.71 -63.05
N ASP A 328 -53.96 44.40 -62.30
CA ASP A 328 -53.99 43.43 -61.19
C ASP A 328 -53.96 44.07 -59.80
N LEU A 329 -53.58 45.35 -59.68
CA LEU A 329 -53.62 46.09 -58.41
C LEU A 329 -55.04 46.56 -58.03
N PHE A 330 -55.99 46.57 -58.98
CA PHE A 330 -57.39 46.93 -58.72
C PHE A 330 -58.30 45.72 -58.43
N LYS A 331 -57.86 44.49 -58.71
CA LYS A 331 -58.60 43.26 -58.36
C LYS A 331 -58.26 42.71 -56.96
N MET A 332 -57.13 43.13 -56.37
CA MET A 332 -56.69 42.72 -55.04
C MET A 332 -57.34 43.53 -53.89
N ALA A 333 -58.05 44.62 -54.21
CA ALA A 333 -58.71 45.52 -53.26
C ALA A 333 -60.25 45.39 -53.20
N GLY A 334 -60.83 44.39 -53.87
CA GLY A 334 -62.17 43.88 -53.56
C GLY A 334 -63.37 44.84 -53.72
N MET A 335 -63.35 45.76 -54.69
CA MET A 335 -64.51 46.63 -54.95
C MET A 335 -64.89 46.68 -56.44
N GLU A 336 -66.12 46.27 -56.72
CA GLU A 336 -66.80 46.39 -58.02
C GLU A 336 -67.36 47.81 -58.19
N LEU A 337 -67.13 48.43 -59.35
CA LEU A 337 -67.70 49.74 -59.68
C LEU A 337 -69.13 49.59 -60.27
N PRO A 338 -70.11 50.39 -59.82
CA PRO A 338 -71.50 50.32 -60.27
C PRO A 338 -71.72 50.60 -61.77
N ASN A 339 -72.81 50.02 -62.31
CA ASN A 339 -73.23 49.93 -63.72
C ASN A 339 -73.52 51.25 -64.48
N TYR A 340 -72.85 52.37 -64.19
CA TYR A 340 -73.09 53.65 -64.89
C TYR A 340 -72.00 54.05 -65.90
N LEU A 341 -70.98 53.21 -66.12
CA LEU A 341 -69.96 53.39 -67.18
C LEU A 341 -70.00 52.29 -68.26
N LYS A 342 -71.11 51.54 -68.34
CA LYS A 342 -71.45 50.71 -69.51
C LYS A 342 -72.22 51.55 -70.52
N GLY A 343 -71.50 52.12 -71.49
CA GLY A 343 -72.08 52.65 -72.72
C GLY A 343 -72.45 51.51 -73.68
N GLN A 344 -73.75 51.43 -74.01
CA GLN A 344 -74.44 50.68 -75.08
C GLN A 344 -73.69 50.63 -76.44
N ASP A 345 -73.86 49.69 -77.38
CA ASP A 345 -74.48 48.35 -77.47
C ASP A 345 -74.13 47.77 -78.88
N LYS A 346 -74.12 46.42 -79.02
CA LYS A 346 -74.43 45.60 -80.24
C LYS A 346 -73.46 45.53 -81.46
N PRO A 347 -73.60 44.52 -82.37
CA PRO A 347 -74.04 43.11 -82.22
C PRO A 347 -73.20 42.08 -83.05
N ALA A 348 -73.39 40.77 -82.83
CA ALA A 348 -73.33 39.65 -83.81
C ALA A 348 -73.59 38.33 -83.05
N GLU A 349 -74.79 37.74 -83.14
CA GLU A 349 -75.24 36.70 -84.09
C GLU A 349 -74.80 35.27 -83.73
N GLU A 350 -75.79 34.37 -83.79
CA GLU A 350 -75.88 32.99 -83.29
C GLU A 350 -74.95 31.99 -84.02
N PRO A 351 -74.78 30.76 -83.52
CA PRO A 351 -75.72 29.70 -83.94
C PRO A 351 -76.15 28.70 -82.84
N GLU A 352 -77.39 28.22 -83.00
CA GLU A 352 -77.92 26.86 -82.87
C GLU A 352 -77.23 25.82 -81.95
N LYS A 353 -78.02 25.10 -81.13
CA LYS A 353 -78.63 23.81 -81.54
C LYS A 353 -79.49 23.16 -80.44
N GLU A 354 -80.62 22.60 -80.89
CA GLU A 354 -81.24 21.29 -80.55
C GLU A 354 -81.27 20.86 -79.07
N ASP A 355 -82.45 20.91 -78.44
CA ASP A 355 -83.39 19.77 -78.32
C ASP A 355 -84.74 20.21 -77.72
#